data_AF-A0A973FC64-F1
#
_entry.id   AF-A0A973FC64-F1
#
_cell.length_a   1.000
_cell.length_b   1.000
_cell.length_c   1.000
_cell.angle_alpha   90.00
_cell.angle_beta   90.00
_cell.angle_gamma   90.00
#
_symmetry.space_group_name_H-M   'P 1'
#
loop_
_entity.id
_entity.type
_entity.pdbx_description
1 polymer ?
#
loop_
_entity_poly.entity_id
_entity_poly.type
_entity_poly.pdbx_seq_one_letter_code
_entity_poly.pdbx_strand_id
1 'polypeptide(L)'
;MRHSGVKTSLIFAVFLLFLFCRALIATAEQDALPGVPFVGRISIKGNKAIKDDELLQVINTAEPTSFLGLGLFGSKPRPFSSDSFQKDIALIKKLYSYKGYFAAEIDTSIVRE
;
A
#
# COMPACT_ATOMS: atom_id res chain seq x y z
N MET A 1 -59.42 -3.72 6.66
CA MET A 1 -58.51 -2.57 6.38
C MET A 1 -57.09 -3.11 6.27
N ARG A 2 -56.51 -3.09 5.06
CA ARG A 2 -55.37 -3.93 4.64
C ARG A 2 -54.01 -3.28 4.95
N HIS A 3 -53.20 -4.04 5.67
CA HIS A 3 -51.88 -3.76 6.23
C HIS A 3 -50.74 -4.02 5.20
N SER A 4 -50.79 -3.42 4.00
CA SER A 4 -49.89 -3.81 2.88
C SER A 4 -48.79 -2.82 2.49
N GLY A 5 -48.74 -1.61 3.06
CA GLY A 5 -47.80 -0.56 2.62
C GLY A 5 -46.38 -0.63 3.19
N VAL A 6 -46.16 -1.27 4.34
CA VAL A 6 -44.86 -1.26 5.02
C VAL A 6 -43.89 -2.29 4.42
N LYS A 7 -44.41 -3.43 3.96
CA LYS A 7 -43.60 -4.55 3.44
C LYS A 7 -42.96 -4.22 2.08
N THR A 8 -43.66 -3.48 1.23
CA THR A 8 -43.15 -3.07 -0.09
C THR A 8 -42.04 -2.02 0.01
N SER A 9 -42.13 -1.10 0.98
CA SER A 9 -41.12 -0.08 1.24
C SER A 9 -39.81 -0.67 1.77
N LEU A 10 -39.88 -1.66 2.67
CA LEU A 10 -38.71 -2.34 3.23
C LEU A 10 -37.93 -3.12 2.16
N ILE A 11 -38.64 -3.82 1.26
CA ILE A 11 -38.01 -4.58 0.17
C ILE A 11 -37.28 -3.64 -0.79
N PHE A 12 -37.88 -2.50 -1.11
CA PHE A 12 -37.27 -1.50 -1.98
C PHE A 12 -36.00 -0.90 -1.36
N ALA A 13 -36.02 -0.58 -0.05
CA ALA A 13 -34.86 -0.08 0.67
C ALA A 13 -33.72 -1.10 0.75
N VAL A 14 -34.02 -2.39 0.97
CA VAL A 14 -33.02 -3.47 0.95
C VAL A 14 -32.43 -3.65 -0.45
N PHE A 15 -33.26 -3.55 -1.49
CA PHE A 15 -32.80 -3.65 -2.88
C PHE A 15 -31.91 -2.47 -3.27
N LEU A 16 -32.26 -1.26 -2.82
CA LEU A 16 -31.48 -0.04 -3.05
C LEU A 16 -30.16 -0.08 -2.28
N LEU A 17 -30.15 -0.62 -1.06
CA LEU A 17 -28.94 -0.90 -0.28
C LEU A 17 -28.06 -1.95 -0.98
N PHE A 18 -28.65 -3.00 -1.54
CA PHE A 18 -27.93 -4.03 -2.30
C PHE A 18 -27.30 -3.46 -3.59
N LEU A 19 -28.03 -2.60 -4.31
CA LEU A 19 -27.53 -1.89 -5.49
C LEU A 19 -26.40 -0.91 -5.12
N PHE A 20 -26.54 -0.18 -4.02
CA PHE A 20 -25.49 0.70 -3.51
C PHE A 20 -24.24 -0.10 -3.09
N CYS A 21 -24.43 -1.27 -2.50
CA CYS A 21 -23.35 -2.16 -2.10
C CYS A 21 -22.56 -2.68 -3.31
N ARG A 22 -23.21 -3.00 -4.43
CA ARG A 22 -22.51 -3.39 -5.67
C ARG A 22 -21.72 -2.25 -6.31
N ALA A 23 -22.25 -1.02 -6.26
CA ALA A 23 -21.54 0.14 -6.79
C ALA A 23 -20.25 0.47 -6.00
N LEU A 24 -20.23 0.19 -4.68
CA LEU A 24 -19.06 0.47 -3.84
C LEU A 24 -17.92 -0.55 -4.00
N ILE A 25 -18.21 -1.76 -4.49
CA ILE A 25 -17.23 -2.86 -4.66
C ILE A 25 -16.55 -2.80 -6.05
N ALA A 26 -17.08 -2.05 -7.00
CA ALA A 26 -16.63 -2.05 -8.40
C ALA A 26 -15.30 -1.30 -8.67
N THR A 27 -14.60 -0.78 -7.67
CA THR A 27 -13.37 0.00 -7.84
C THR A 27 -12.08 -0.71 -7.43
N ALA A 28 -12.11 -2.03 -7.22
CA ALA A 28 -10.94 -2.80 -6.76
C ALA A 28 -10.28 -3.68 -7.85
N GLU A 29 -10.51 -3.40 -9.13
CA GLU A 29 -9.81 -4.08 -10.22
C GLU A 29 -8.93 -3.05 -10.94
N GLN A 30 -7.68 -2.93 -10.46
CA GLN A 30 -6.64 -2.25 -11.21
C GLN A 30 -5.81 -3.32 -11.90
N ASP A 31 -6.02 -3.38 -13.21
CA ASP A 31 -5.25 -4.15 -14.17
C ASP A 31 -3.75 -4.01 -13.89
N ALA A 32 -3.16 -5.03 -13.28
CA ALA A 32 -1.72 -5.19 -13.27
C ALA A 32 -1.30 -5.41 -14.74
N LEU A 33 -0.75 -4.36 -15.36
CA LEU A 33 -0.19 -4.47 -16.71
C LEU A 33 0.83 -5.62 -16.72
N PRO A 34 0.68 -6.61 -17.61
CA PRO A 34 1.59 -7.75 -17.66
C PRO A 34 3.02 -7.25 -17.91
N GLY A 35 3.94 -7.58 -17.00
CA GLY A 35 5.36 -7.24 -17.09
C GLY A 35 5.82 -6.05 -16.25
N VAL A 36 4.93 -5.34 -15.55
CA VAL A 36 5.34 -4.30 -14.59
C VAL A 36 5.67 -4.94 -13.24
N PRO A 37 6.93 -4.90 -12.76
CA PRO A 37 7.30 -5.53 -11.51
C PRO A 37 6.73 -4.74 -10.32
N PHE A 38 6.32 -5.46 -9.28
CA PHE A 38 5.93 -4.90 -7.99
C PHE A 38 6.87 -5.39 -6.89
N VAL A 39 6.97 -4.63 -5.80
CA VAL A 39 7.81 -5.01 -4.66
C VAL A 39 7.05 -6.02 -3.80
N GLY A 40 7.55 -7.24 -3.72
CA GLY A 40 6.98 -8.26 -2.83
C GLY A 40 7.40 -8.08 -1.37
N ARG A 41 8.68 -7.75 -1.14
CA ARG A 41 9.26 -7.62 0.21
C ARG A 41 10.45 -6.64 0.22
N ILE A 42 10.61 -5.92 1.31
CA ILE A 42 11.75 -5.09 1.66
C ILE A 42 12.38 -5.65 2.94
N SER A 43 13.70 -5.84 2.93
CA SER A 43 14.45 -6.38 4.08
C SER A 43 15.64 -5.47 4.37
N ILE A 44 15.71 -4.97 5.60
CA ILE A 44 16.85 -4.18 6.08
C ILE A 44 17.70 -5.09 6.98
N LYS A 45 19.00 -5.15 6.73
CA LYS A 45 19.96 -5.96 7.49
C LYS A 45 21.14 -5.11 7.93
N GLY A 46 21.74 -5.45 9.07
CA GLY A 46 22.92 -4.76 9.60
C GLY A 46 22.65 -3.41 10.30
N ASN A 47 21.47 -2.82 10.11
CA ASN A 47 21.03 -1.64 10.84
C ASN A 47 20.86 -1.93 12.34
N LYS A 48 21.46 -1.08 13.19
CA LYS A 48 21.34 -1.15 14.67
C LYS A 48 21.00 0.19 15.31
N ALA A 49 21.07 1.28 14.55
CA ALA A 49 21.01 2.64 15.08
C ALA A 49 19.64 3.31 14.88
N ILE A 50 18.99 3.02 13.77
CA ILE A 50 17.69 3.58 13.38
C ILE A 50 16.67 2.44 13.42
N LYS A 51 15.40 2.69 13.73
CA LYS A 51 14.38 1.63 13.64
C LYS A 51 14.04 1.38 12.17
N ASP A 52 13.79 0.12 11.81
CA ASP A 52 13.45 -0.22 10.44
C ASP A 52 12.18 0.50 9.96
N ASP A 53 11.17 0.66 10.82
CA ASP A 53 9.97 1.44 10.49
C ASP A 53 10.27 2.90 10.14
N GLU A 54 11.26 3.52 10.79
CA GLU A 54 11.67 4.89 10.50
C GLU A 54 12.37 4.96 9.12
N LEU A 55 13.14 3.94 8.77
CA LEU A 55 13.73 3.81 7.44
C LEU A 55 12.66 3.56 6.37
N LEU A 56 11.67 2.73 6.65
CA LEU A 56 10.57 2.44 5.74
C LEU A 56 9.64 3.66 5.53
N GLN A 57 9.53 4.56 6.51
CA GLN A 57 8.73 5.78 6.40
C GLN A 57 9.37 6.86 5.51
N VAL A 58 10.70 6.86 5.35
CA VAL A 58 11.38 7.88 4.53
C VAL A 58 11.51 7.49 3.05
N ILE A 59 11.25 6.23 2.71
CA ILE A 59 11.36 5.72 1.34
C ILE A 59 10.01 5.69 0.63
N ASN A 60 10.03 5.79 -0.70
CA ASN A 60 8.84 5.65 -1.54
C ASN A 60 8.59 4.20 -1.97
N THR A 61 9.65 3.41 -2.11
CA THR A 61 9.57 1.98 -2.38
C THR A 61 8.85 1.32 -1.21
N ALA A 62 7.68 0.73 -1.46
CA ALA A 62 6.83 0.19 -0.41
C ALA A 62 6.22 -1.15 -0.85
N GLU A 63 6.04 -2.03 0.13
CA GLU A 63 5.26 -3.26 -0.04
C GLU A 63 3.77 -2.94 -0.18
N PRO A 64 2.99 -3.79 -0.87
CA PRO A 64 1.54 -3.66 -0.91
C PRO A 64 0.93 -3.94 0.48
N THR A 65 0.74 -2.89 1.29
CA THR A 65 0.09 -3.02 2.59
C THR A 65 -1.42 -2.87 2.46
N SER A 66 -2.16 -3.97 2.62
CA SER A 66 -3.60 -3.93 2.88
C SER A 66 -3.84 -4.00 4.38
N PHE A 67 -4.08 -2.87 5.03
CA PHE A 67 -4.22 -2.78 6.50
C PHE A 67 -5.34 -3.69 7.06
N LEU A 68 -6.35 -4.07 6.26
CA LEU A 68 -7.44 -4.97 6.70
C LEU A 68 -7.97 -5.89 5.59
N GLY A 69 -7.27 -6.06 4.47
CA GLY A 69 -7.80 -6.81 3.31
C GLY A 69 -9.07 -6.21 2.67
N LEU A 70 -9.57 -5.08 3.19
CA LEU A 70 -10.79 -4.39 2.72
C LEU A 70 -10.49 -3.19 1.80
N GLY A 71 -9.23 -2.90 1.49
CA GLY A 71 -8.85 -1.78 0.61
C GLY A 71 -9.17 -0.36 1.14
N LEU A 72 -9.79 -0.22 2.31
CA LEU A 72 -10.30 1.07 2.80
C LEU A 72 -9.24 2.05 3.34
N PHE A 73 -8.05 1.54 3.71
CA PHE A 73 -6.94 2.33 4.24
C PHE A 73 -5.57 1.88 3.69
N GLY A 74 -5.56 1.01 2.68
CA GLY A 74 -4.34 0.50 2.07
C GLY A 74 -3.80 1.48 1.02
N SER A 75 -2.49 1.68 0.99
CA SER A 75 -1.85 2.37 -0.13
C SER A 75 -1.98 1.50 -1.38
N LYS A 76 -2.42 2.09 -2.50
CA LYS A 76 -2.49 1.39 -3.79
C LYS A 76 -1.13 0.73 -4.10
N PRO A 77 -1.08 -0.55 -4.51
CA PRO A 77 0.17 -1.19 -4.92
C PRO A 77 0.85 -0.34 -5.99
N ARG A 78 2.10 0.07 -5.71
CA ARG A 78 2.89 0.89 -6.64
C ARG A 78 3.86 0.00 -7.40
N PRO A 79 3.96 0.16 -8.73
CA PRO A 79 5.03 -0.44 -9.51
C PRO A 79 6.41 -0.13 -8.93
N PHE A 80 7.31 -1.10 -9.01
CA PHE A 80 8.71 -0.87 -8.73
C PHE A 80 9.30 0.08 -9.79
N SER A 81 9.97 1.14 -9.35
CA SER A 81 10.71 2.07 -10.21
C SER A 81 12.15 2.16 -9.72
N SER A 82 13.10 1.88 -10.61
CA SER A 82 14.54 2.02 -10.32
C SER A 82 14.89 3.43 -9.87
N ASP A 83 14.27 4.46 -10.48
CA ASP A 83 14.56 5.85 -10.16
C ASP A 83 14.08 6.22 -8.76
N SER A 84 12.92 5.71 -8.35
CA SER A 84 12.44 5.87 -6.97
C SER A 84 13.35 5.16 -5.98
N PHE A 85 13.78 3.94 -6.30
CA PHE A 85 14.68 3.15 -5.46
C PHE A 85 16.04 3.85 -5.25
N GLN A 86 16.62 4.44 -6.30
CA GLN A 86 17.86 5.21 -6.17
C GLN A 86 17.70 6.47 -5.31
N LYS A 87 16.56 7.17 -5.44
CA LYS A 87 16.24 8.32 -4.58
C LYS A 87 16.08 7.90 -3.12
N ASP A 88 15.46 6.76 -2.88
CA ASP A 88 15.25 6.21 -1.55
C ASP A 88 16.58 5.89 -0.85
N ILE A 89 17.58 5.34 -1.58
CA ILE A 89 18.94 5.13 -1.06
C ILE A 89 19.56 6.47 -0.63
N ALA A 90 19.42 7.52 -1.46
CA ALA A 90 19.93 8.85 -1.12
C ALA A 90 19.22 9.45 0.11
N LEU A 91 17.91 9.22 0.26
CA LEU A 91 17.14 9.66 1.42
C LEU A 91 17.58 8.94 2.70
N ILE A 92 17.78 7.62 2.65
CA ILE A 92 18.33 6.84 3.77
C ILE A 92 19.71 7.38 4.14
N LYS A 93 20.61 7.58 3.16
CA LYS A 93 21.94 8.13 3.43
C LYS A 93 21.87 9.50 4.10
N LYS A 94 20.96 10.36 3.63
CA LYS A 94 20.73 11.69 4.23
C LYS A 94 20.23 11.58 5.66
N LEU A 95 19.32 10.65 5.96
CA LEU A 95 18.83 10.42 7.31
C LEU A 95 19.95 9.98 8.26
N TYR A 96 20.82 9.06 7.83
CA TYR A 96 22.00 8.65 8.60
C TYR A 96 22.94 9.82 8.85
N SER A 97 23.25 10.61 7.82
CA SER A 97 24.07 11.82 7.96
C SER A 97 23.44 12.83 8.91
N TYR A 98 22.12 13.04 8.86
CA TYR A 98 21.41 13.95 9.76
C TYR A 98 21.50 13.51 11.23
N LYS A 99 21.54 12.19 11.48
CA LYS A 99 21.77 11.63 12.82
C LYS A 99 23.25 11.55 13.23
N GLY A 100 24.18 12.04 12.40
CA GLY A 100 25.61 12.08 12.69
C GLY A 100 26.41 10.84 12.27
N TYR A 101 25.79 9.89 11.55
CA TYR A 101 26.46 8.67 11.06
C TYR A 101 27.06 8.89 9.66
N PHE A 102 28.08 9.73 9.56
CA PHE A 102 28.67 10.12 8.27
C PHE A 102 29.43 8.99 7.56
N ALA A 103 29.94 8.02 8.31
CA ALA A 103 30.65 6.85 7.78
C ALA A 103 29.71 5.68 7.45
N ALA A 104 28.38 5.89 7.49
CA ALA A 104 27.43 4.84 7.13
C ALA A 104 27.48 4.55 5.63
N GLU A 105 27.69 3.28 5.31
CA GLU A 105 27.64 2.75 3.95
C GLU A 105 26.35 1.95 3.76
N ILE A 106 25.79 2.01 2.55
CA ILE A 106 24.52 1.38 2.20
C ILE A 106 24.76 0.48 1.01
N ASP A 107 24.68 -0.82 1.25
CA ASP A 107 24.67 -1.85 0.21
C ASP A 107 23.23 -2.18 -0.17
N THR A 108 22.99 -2.39 -1.46
CA THR A 108 21.65 -2.74 -1.98
C THR A 108 21.70 -4.00 -2.83
N SER A 109 20.61 -4.78 -2.76
CA SER A 109 20.43 -5.99 -3.56
C SER A 109 18.97 -6.08 -4.00
N ILE A 110 18.76 -6.36 -5.28
CA ILE A 110 17.44 -6.58 -5.87
C ILE A 110 17.39 -8.02 -6.34
N VAL A 111 16.53 -8.83 -5.73
CA VAL A 111 16.30 -10.22 -6.10
C VAL A 111 14.95 -10.30 -6.81
N ARG A 112 14.94 -10.94 -7.98
CA ARG A 112 13.71 -11.29 -8.71
C ARG A 112 13.44 -12.77 -8.48
N GLU A 113 12.26 -13.06 -7.93
CA GLU A 113 11.74 -14.42 -7.75
C GLU A 113 10.68 -14.73 -8.81
#